data_AF-A0AAF0LIH3-F1
#
_entry.id   AF-A0AAF0LIH3-F1
#
_cell.length_a   1.000
_cell.length_b   1.000
_cell.length_c   1.000
_cell.angle_alpha   90.00
_cell.angle_beta   90.00
_cell.angle_gamma   90.00
#
_symmetry.space_group_name_H-M   'P 1'
#
loop_
_entity.id
_entity.type
_entity.pdbx_description
1 polymer ?
#
loop_
_entity_poly.entity_id
_entity_poly.type
_entity_poly.pdbx_seq_one_letter_code
_entity_poly.pdbx_strand_id
1 'polypeptide(L)' 'MTRTAPVRPHRLALIGAAVALVIGVGLLFTPWDGPVIVLAWALIVAAVVLGAVTLFLVRAPRS' A
#
# COMPACT_ATOMS: atom_id res chain seq x y z
N MET A 1 14.65 -9.60 -29.44
CA MET A 1 13.54 -8.66 -29.17
C MET A 1 13.14 -8.78 -27.71
N THR A 2 13.68 -7.91 -26.86
CA THR A 2 13.40 -7.89 -25.42
C THR A 2 12.07 -7.17 -25.21
N ARG A 3 10.98 -7.92 -25.03
CA ARG A 3 9.65 -7.36 -24.76
C ARG A 3 9.66 -6.81 -23.33
N THR A 4 10.05 -5.54 -23.17
CA THR A 4 9.79 -4.79 -21.94
C THR A 4 8.28 -4.57 -21.86
N ALA A 5 7.59 -5.55 -21.25
CA ALA A 5 6.19 -5.40 -20.92
C ALA A 5 6.05 -4.11 -20.08
N PRO A 6 5.17 -3.16 -20.43
CA PRO A 6 5.01 -1.97 -19.64
C PRO A 6 4.47 -2.41 -18.28
N VAL A 7 5.34 -2.44 -17.28
CA VAL A 7 4.93 -2.66 -15.89
C VAL A 7 4.06 -1.46 -15.56
N ARG A 8 2.74 -1.64 -15.63
CA ARG A 8 1.79 -0.57 -15.35
C ARG A 8 2.15 -0.03 -13.96
N PRO A 9 2.44 1.27 -13.81
CA PRO A 9 2.89 1.86 -12.54
C PRO A 9 1.96 1.54 -11.37
N HIS A 10 0.70 1.21 -11.67
CA HIS A 10 -0.28 0.60 -10.79
C HIS A 10 0.16 -0.63 -10.00
N ARG A 11 0.87 -1.57 -10.62
CA ARG A 11 1.33 -2.78 -9.91
C ARG A 11 2.33 -2.41 -8.83
N LEU A 12 3.18 -1.41 -9.08
CA LEU A 12 4.14 -0.93 -8.09
C LEU A 12 3.44 -0.22 -6.92
N ALA A 13 2.40 0.57 -7.19
CA ALA A 13 1.59 1.19 -6.15
C ALA A 13 0.84 0.17 -5.28
N LEU A 14 0.25 -0.87 -5.89
CA LEU A 14 -0.40 -1.96 -5.17
C LEU A 14 0.58 -2.79 -4.35
N ILE A 15 1.75 -3.11 -4.90
CA ILE A 15 2.80 -3.83 -4.18
C ILE A 15 3.29 -2.99 -3.00
N GLY A 16 3.50 -1.68 -3.19
CA GLY A 16 3.85 -0.75 -2.11
C GLY A 16 2.79 -0.70 -1.00
N ALA A 17 1.51 -0.62 -1.36
CA ALA A 17 0.41 -0.67 -0.41
C ALA A 17 0.35 -2.00 0.36
N ALA A 18 0.51 -3.13 -0.35
CA ALA A 18 0.54 -4.45 0.28
C ALA A 18 1.72 -4.61 1.25
N VAL A 19 2.90 -4.13 0.88
CA VAL A 19 4.09 -4.16 1.75
C VAL A 19 3.88 -3.29 2.99
N ALA A 20 3.36 -2.07 2.84
CA ALA A 20 3.05 -1.19 3.98
C ALA A 20 2.01 -1.82 4.93
N LEU A 21 1.00 -2.51 4.39
CA LEU A 21 0.01 -3.24 5.18
C LEU A 21 0.66 -4.36 5.98
N VAL A 22 1.50 -5.19 5.35
CA VAL A 22 2.18 -6.32 6.01
C VAL A 22 3.10 -5.82 7.13
N ILE A 23 3.84 -4.74 6.88
CA ILE A 23 4.70 -4.11 7.91
C ILE A 23 3.85 -3.57 9.07
N GLY A 24 2.76 -2.87 8.78
CA GLY A 24 1.86 -2.35 9.82
C GLY A 24 1.23 -3.46 10.67
N VAL A 25 0.79 -4.55 10.05
CA VAL A 25 0.27 -5.72 10.78
C VAL A 25 1.36 -6.38 11.62
N GLY A 26 2.57 -6.57 11.07
CA GLY A 26 3.70 -7.14 11.80
C GLY A 26 4.11 -6.29 13.02
N LEU A 27 4.05 -4.96 12.90
CA LEU A 27 4.29 -4.05 14.02
C LEU A 27 3.21 -4.12 15.09
N LEU A 28 1.95 -4.45 14.74
CA LEU A 28 0.88 -4.62 15.72
C LEU A 28 1.10 -5.81 16.67
N PHE A 29 1.79 -6.85 16.19
CA PHE A 29 2.18 -8.02 16.99
C PHE A 29 3.50 -7.82 17.73
N THR A 30 4.17 -6.69 17.53
CA THR A 30 5.44 -6.41 18.19
C THR A 30 5.17 -5.99 19.64
N PRO A 31 5.93 -6.48 20.64
CA PRO A 31 5.68 -6.20 22.06
C PRO A 31 6.09 -4.77 22.49
N TRP A 32 6.32 -3.87 21.53
CA TRP A 32 6.86 -2.54 21.77
C TRP A 32 5.72 -1.56 22.07
N ASP A 33 5.94 -0.69 23.05
CA ASP A 33 4.94 0.19 23.66
C ASP A 33 4.23 1.16 22.68
N GLY A 34 3.14 1.75 23.19
CA GLY A 34 2.12 2.59 22.52
C GLY A 34 2.51 3.38 21.26
N PRO A 35 3.64 4.12 21.19
CA PRO A 35 4.03 4.84 19.99
C PRO A 35 4.21 3.95 18.75
N VAL A 36 4.68 2.71 18.93
CA VAL A 36 4.89 1.75 17.83
C VAL A 36 3.55 1.23 17.30
N ILE A 37 2.57 1.03 18.18
CA ILE A 37 1.19 0.68 17.81
C ILE A 37 0.53 1.80 17.01
N VAL A 38 0.75 3.06 17.38
CA VAL A 38 0.24 4.22 16.62
C VAL A 38 0.86 4.26 15.22
N LEU A 39 2.17 4.03 15.11
CA LEU A 39 2.87 3.98 13.82
C LEU A 39 2.37 2.82 12.94
N ALA A 40 2.12 1.64 13.53
CA ALA A 40 1.55 0.49 12.86
C ALA A 40 0.18 0.79 12.26
N TRP A 41 -0.71 1.42 13.04
CA TRP A 41 -2.01 1.89 12.57
C TRP A 41 -1.87 2.94 11.45
N ALA A 42 -0.95 3.90 11.58
CA ALA A 42 -0.70 4.90 10.55
C ALA A 42 -0.28 4.25 9.21
N LEU A 43 0.58 3.23 9.26
CA LEU A 43 1.00 2.47 8.06
C LEU A 43 -0.16 1.69 7.43
N ILE A 44 -1.03 1.07 8.24
CA ILE A 44 -2.22 0.37 7.76
C ILE A 44 -3.17 1.35 7.08
N VAL A 45 -3.46 2.50 7.70
CA VAL A 45 -4.34 3.53 7.12
C VAL A 45 -3.75 4.08 5.82
N ALA A 46 -2.47 4.40 5.80
CA ALA A 46 -1.78 4.86 4.60
C ALA A 46 -1.86 3.83 3.46
N ALA A 47 -1.68 2.54 3.77
CA ALA A 47 -1.81 1.46 2.80
C ALA A 47 -3.24 1.36 2.23
N VAL A 48 -4.26 1.46 3.07
CA VAL A 48 -5.67 1.45 2.65
C VAL A 48 -5.99 2.65 1.77
N VAL A 49 -5.55 3.86 2.15
CA VAL A 49 -5.75 5.08 1.35
C VAL A 49 -5.03 4.96 0.01
N LEU A 50 -3.78 4.50 0.00
CA LEU A 50 -3.01 4.32 -1.23
C LEU A 50 -3.68 3.29 -2.16
N GLY A 51 -4.18 2.18 -1.62
CA GLY A 51 -4.97 1.20 -2.36
C GLY A 51 -6.26 1.79 -2.92
N ALA A 52 -7.01 2.55 -2.11
CA ALA A 52 -8.24 3.20 -2.53
C ALA A 52 -8.01 4.24 -3.65
N VAL A 53 -6.99 5.09 -3.52
CA VAL A 53 -6.59 6.05 -4.56
C VAL A 53 -6.19 5.31 -5.83
N THR A 54 -5.42 4.25 -5.70
CA THR A 54 -5.01 3.40 -6.84
C THR A 54 -6.23 2.80 -7.55
N LEU A 55 -7.21 2.29 -6.81
CA LEU A 55 -8.46 1.79 -7.38
C LEU A 55 -9.32 2.91 -7.99
N PHE A 56 -9.39 4.07 -7.35
CA PHE A 56 -10.12 5.24 -7.86
C PHE A 56 -9.54 5.71 -9.19
N LEU A 57 -8.22 5.80 -9.33
CA LEU A 57 -7.54 6.13 -10.59
C LEU A 57 -7.77 5.08 -11.69
N VAL A 58 -8.05 3.82 -11.33
CA VAL A 58 -8.46 2.78 -12.30
C VAL A 58 -9.92 2.90 -12.69
N ARG A 59 -10.78 3.30 -11.75
CA ARG A 59 -12.24 3.38 -11.94
C ARG A 59 -12.71 4.69 -12.56
N ALA A 60 -11.91 5.76 -12.48
CA ALA A 60 -12.22 7.03 -13.13
C ALA A 60 -12.28 6.80 -14.66
N PRO A 61 -13.47 6.98 -15.30
CA PRO A 61 -13.56 7.00 -16.75
C PRO A 61 -12.71 8.18 -17.24
N ARG A 62 -11.81 7.93 -18.16
CA ARG A 62 -11.08 9.01 -18.84
C ARG A 62 -12.09 9.72 -19.73
N SER A 63 -12.59 10.87 -19.27
CA SER A 63 -13.40 11.81 -20.06
C SER A 63 -12.51 12.58 -21.02
#